data_AF-A0A8R1INY5-F1
#
_entry.id   AF-A0A8R1INY5-F1
#
_cell.length_a   1.000
_cell.length_b   1.000
_cell.length_c   1.000
_cell.angle_alpha   90.00
_cell.angle_beta   90.00
_cell.angle_gamma   90.00
#
_symmetry.space_group_name_H-M   'P 1'
#
loop_
_entity.id
_entity.type
_entity.pdbx_description
1 polymer ?
#
loop_
_entity_poly.entity_id
_entity_poly.type
_entity_poly.pdbx_seq_one_letter_code
_entity_poly.pdbx_strand_id
1 'polypeptide(L)'
;MRVETTMLVSAIWHGTYAGYFMSFGVVAMCAILEDVIFKLLPVDAETGERPKWFRVVYTHTIRCRGFEMLATGFLLKNAADVHHFWSSIYYWLPLLCIPFYIYSVKTAQPKSKPKKSRQE
;
A
#
# COMPACT_ATOMS: atom_id res chain seq x y z
N MET A 1 7.95 6.55 -3.85
CA MET A 1 9.33 6.07 -4.09
C MET A 1 10.18 5.87 -2.83
N ARG A 2 9.86 6.43 -1.64
CA ARG A 2 10.59 6.06 -0.40
C ARG A 2 10.15 4.70 0.14
N VAL A 3 8.84 4.46 0.21
CA VAL A 3 8.27 3.25 0.83
C VAL A 3 8.56 1.98 0.04
N GLU A 4 8.49 2.01 -1.29
CA GLU A 4 8.79 0.82 -2.12
C GLU A 4 10.24 0.36 -1.93
N THR A 5 11.19 1.30 -1.93
CA THR A 5 12.62 1.01 -1.75
C THR A 5 12.89 0.46 -0.35
N THR A 6 12.27 1.02 0.69
CA THR A 6 12.40 0.49 2.06
C THR A 6 11.86 -0.92 2.19
N MET A 7 10.71 -1.22 1.57
CA MET A 7 10.11 -2.57 1.59
C MET A 7 10.95 -3.58 0.78
N LEU A 8 11.55 -3.14 -0.35
CA LEU A 8 12.45 -3.99 -1.12
C LEU A 8 13.73 -4.33 -0.34
N VAL A 9 14.35 -3.34 0.31
CA VAL A 9 15.52 -3.57 1.18
C VAL A 9 15.15 -4.49 2.33
N SER A 10 13.95 -4.36 2.90
CA SER A 10 13.45 -5.26 3.94
C SER A 10 13.27 -6.69 3.44
N ALA A 11 12.74 -6.89 2.23
CA ALA A 11 12.65 -8.21 1.62
C ALA A 11 14.03 -8.85 1.42
N ILE A 12 14.99 -8.09 0.89
CA ILE A 12 16.36 -8.55 0.66
C ILE A 12 17.05 -8.93 1.98
N TRP A 13 16.83 -8.14 3.05
CA TRP A 13 17.36 -8.43 4.37
C TRP A 13 16.86 -9.76 4.95
N HIS A 14 15.59 -10.10 4.74
CA HIS A 14 15.02 -11.35 5.23
C HIS A 14 15.40 -12.58 4.39
N GLY A 15 15.87 -12.38 3.16
CA GLY A 15 16.45 -13.40 2.31
C GLY A 15 15.91 -13.38 0.88
N THR A 16 16.54 -14.13 -0.01
CA THR A 16 16.18 -14.18 -1.44
C THR A 16 15.06 -15.18 -1.77
N TYR A 17 14.18 -15.46 -0.80
CA TYR A 17 13.06 -16.37 -1.01
C TYR A 17 11.93 -15.64 -1.74
N ALA A 18 11.39 -16.29 -2.77
CA ALA A 18 10.36 -15.70 -3.64
C ALA A 18 9.08 -15.31 -2.88
N GLY A 19 8.73 -16.03 -1.79
CA GLY A 19 7.59 -15.68 -0.95
C GLY A 19 7.74 -14.32 -0.24
N TYR A 20 8.96 -13.92 0.12
CA TYR A 20 9.20 -12.63 0.78
C TYR A 20 8.95 -11.47 -0.18
N PHE A 21 9.45 -11.56 -1.42
CA PHE A 21 9.23 -10.50 -2.42
C PHE A 21 7.75 -10.28 -2.72
N MET A 22 6.94 -11.33 -2.82
CA MET A 22 5.48 -11.19 -3.04
C MET A 22 4.80 -10.48 -1.86
N SER A 23 5.07 -10.93 -0.63
CA SER A 23 4.45 -10.38 0.57
C SER A 23 4.88 -8.93 0.88
N PHE A 24 6.17 -8.62 0.74
CA PHE A 24 6.67 -7.25 0.87
C PHE A 24 6.16 -6.33 -0.25
N GLY A 25 5.98 -6.86 -1.46
CA GLY A 25 5.35 -6.13 -2.56
C GLY A 25 3.91 -5.73 -2.26
N VAL A 26 3.10 -6.64 -1.71
CA VAL A 26 1.72 -6.32 -1.31
C VAL A 26 1.67 -5.29 -0.18
N VAL A 27 2.55 -5.38 0.80
CA VAL A 27 2.63 -4.35 1.87
C VAL A 27 3.02 -3.00 1.31
N ALA A 28 3.98 -2.94 0.38
CA ALA A 28 4.34 -1.70 -0.30
C ALA A 28 3.13 -1.11 -1.05
N MET A 29 2.34 -1.94 -1.74
CA MET A 29 1.12 -1.49 -2.42
C MET A 29 0.06 -0.98 -1.43
N CYS A 30 -0.14 -1.66 -0.30
CA CYS A 30 -1.07 -1.23 0.75
C CYS A 30 -0.66 0.12 1.37
N ALA A 31 0.64 0.37 1.54
CA ALA A 31 1.12 1.65 2.06
C ALA A 31 0.89 2.80 1.07
N ILE A 32 1.08 2.57 -0.24
CA ILE A 32 0.73 3.57 -1.27
C ILE A 32 -0.78 3.83 -1.28
N LEU A 33 -1.58 2.78 -1.14
CA LEU A 33 -3.03 2.90 -1.01
C LEU A 33 -3.42 3.74 0.22
N GLU A 34 -2.81 3.49 1.38
CA GLU A 34 -3.01 4.28 2.60
C GLU A 34 -2.75 5.77 2.35
N ASP A 35 -1.62 6.11 1.72
CA ASP A 35 -1.27 7.49 1.39
C ASP A 35 -2.30 8.17 0.46
N VAL A 36 -2.83 7.44 -0.52
CA VAL A 36 -3.84 7.94 -1.46
C VAL A 36 -5.18 8.17 -0.75
N ILE A 37 -5.63 7.20 0.04
CA ILE A 37 -6.89 7.32 0.76
C ILE A 37 -6.82 8.48 1.77
N PHE A 38 -5.67 8.66 2.43
CA PHE A 38 -5.45 9.76 3.36
C PHE A 38 -5.40 11.14 2.70
N LYS A 39 -5.10 11.22 1.40
CA LYS A 39 -5.23 12.44 0.61
C LYS A 39 -6.67 12.69 0.15
N LEU A 40 -7.43 11.64 -0.14
CA LEU A 40 -8.81 11.70 -0.62
C LEU A 40 -9.82 12.02 0.49
N LEU A 41 -9.58 11.53 1.71
CA LEU A 41 -10.33 11.91 2.90
C LEU A 41 -9.50 12.92 3.72
N PRO A 42 -9.60 14.23 3.42
CA PRO A 42 -9.06 15.25 4.30
C PRO A 42 -9.74 15.15 5.67
N VAL A 43 -8.98 15.49 6.70
CA VAL A 43 -9.47 15.55 8.08
C VAL A 43 -10.44 16.72 8.19
N ASP A 44 -11.55 16.55 8.91
CA ASP A 44 -12.46 17.66 9.20
C ASP A 44 -11.74 18.74 9.99
N ALA A 45 -11.81 19.99 9.50
CA ALA A 45 -11.06 21.12 10.02
C ALA A 45 -11.46 21.52 11.46
N GLU A 46 -12.66 21.11 11.92
CA GLU A 46 -13.18 21.48 13.23
C GLU A 46 -12.93 20.41 14.31
N THR A 47 -12.89 19.13 13.96
CA THR A 47 -12.70 18.03 14.92
C THR A 47 -11.32 17.39 14.86
N GLY A 48 -10.55 17.60 13.78
CA GLY A 48 -9.23 16.97 13.63
C GLY A 48 -9.27 15.44 13.54
N GLU A 49 -10.46 14.84 13.47
CA GLU A 49 -10.67 13.41 13.43
C GLU A 49 -11.22 12.97 12.07
N ARG A 50 -10.74 11.83 11.57
CA ARG A 50 -11.35 11.17 10.41
C ARG A 50 -12.63 10.46 10.85
N PRO A 51 -13.63 10.33 9.95
CA PRO A 51 -14.87 9.62 10.27
C PRO A 51 -14.59 8.24 10.90
N LYS A 52 -15.22 7.98 12.06
CA LYS A 52 -14.97 6.76 12.86
C LYS A 52 -15.24 5.47 12.07
N TRP A 53 -16.28 5.48 11.22
CA TRP A 53 -16.60 4.35 10.34
C TRP A 53 -15.47 4.06 9.35
N PHE A 54 -14.87 5.11 8.79
CA PHE A 54 -13.76 4.99 7.85
C PHE A 54 -12.52 4.40 8.54
N ARG A 55 -12.22 4.84 9.77
CA ARG A 55 -11.09 4.30 10.55
C ARG A 55 -11.26 2.82 10.88
N VAL A 56 -12.49 2.38 11.22
CA VAL A 56 -12.79 0.98 11.52
C VAL A 56 -12.66 0.13 10.25
N VAL A 57 -13.32 0.54 9.16
CA VAL A 57 -13.22 -0.16 7.87
C VAL A 57 -11.77 -0.24 7.42
N TYR A 58 -11.05 0.88 7.41
CA TYR A 58 -9.64 0.94 7.02
C TYR A 58 -8.74 0.00 7.85
N THR A 59 -8.88 0.02 9.17
CA THR A 59 -8.07 -0.81 10.07
C THR A 59 -8.36 -2.29 9.89
N HIS A 60 -9.64 -2.69 9.80
CA HIS A 60 -10.01 -4.10 9.67
C HIS A 60 -9.82 -4.67 8.26
N THR A 61 -10.00 -3.85 7.21
CA THR A 61 -9.90 -4.34 5.83
C THR A 61 -8.49 -4.23 5.26
N ILE A 62 -7.94 -3.02 5.15
CA ILE A 62 -6.64 -2.82 4.49
C ILE A 62 -5.50 -3.25 5.41
N ARG A 63 -5.52 -2.81 6.67
CA ARG A 63 -4.39 -3.01 7.59
C ARG A 63 -4.30 -4.46 8.07
N CYS A 64 -5.36 -5.00 8.66
CA CYS A 64 -5.36 -6.39 9.14
C CYS A 64 -5.12 -7.41 8.01
N ARG A 65 -5.79 -7.28 6.85
CA ARG A 65 -5.59 -8.22 5.73
C ARG A 65 -4.22 -8.07 5.06
N GLY A 66 -3.70 -6.84 4.99
CA GLY A 66 -2.32 -6.61 4.53
C GLY A 66 -1.29 -7.34 5.40
N PHE A 67 -1.48 -7.35 6.72
CA PHE A 67 -0.62 -8.11 7.64
C PHE A 67 -0.76 -9.63 7.50
N GLU A 68 -1.96 -10.15 7.24
CA GLU A 68 -2.15 -11.58 6.98
C GLU A 68 -1.40 -12.01 5.70
N MET A 69 -1.52 -11.24 4.62
CA MET A 69 -0.79 -11.52 3.39
C MET A 69 0.73 -11.37 3.56
N LEU A 70 1.18 -10.43 4.41
CA LEU A 70 2.59 -10.35 4.79
C LEU A 70 3.05 -11.61 5.52
N ALA A 71 2.31 -12.03 6.54
CA ALA A 71 2.63 -13.18 7.37
C ALA A 71 2.70 -14.47 6.54
N THR A 72 1.83 -14.62 5.53
CA THR A 72 1.83 -15.82 4.67
C THR A 72 3.14 -16.01 3.90
N GLY A 73 3.79 -14.93 3.45
CA GLY A 73 5.09 -15.02 2.79
C GLY A 73 6.21 -15.41 3.74
N PHE A 74 6.12 -14.99 5.00
CA PHE A 74 7.06 -15.41 6.05
C PHE A 74 6.91 -16.89 6.43
N LEU A 75 5.66 -17.38 6.46
CA LEU A 75 5.33 -18.71 6.94
C LEU A 75 5.63 -19.80 5.90
N LEU A 76 5.24 -19.58 4.64
CA LEU A 76 5.33 -20.60 3.60
C LEU A 76 6.68 -20.60 2.86
N LYS A 77 7.39 -19.46 2.79
CA LYS A 77 8.69 -19.22 2.10
C LYS A 77 8.72 -19.51 0.59
N ASN A 78 8.08 -20.59 0.14
CA ASN A 78 7.90 -21.01 -1.24
C ASN A 78 6.81 -20.16 -1.93
N ALA A 79 7.13 -19.62 -3.11
CA ALA A 79 6.17 -18.83 -3.87
C ALA A 79 4.98 -19.65 -4.39
N ALA A 80 5.15 -20.94 -4.68
CA ALA A 80 4.07 -21.79 -5.17
C ALA A 80 2.95 -21.95 -4.13
N ASP A 81 3.33 -22.20 -2.87
CA ASP A 81 2.39 -22.38 -1.77
C ASP A 81 1.71 -21.05 -1.42
N VAL A 82 2.47 -19.94 -1.41
CA VAL A 82 1.93 -18.58 -1.20
C VAL A 82 0.93 -18.24 -2.30
N HIS A 83 1.25 -18.55 -3.56
CA HIS A 83 0.35 -18.32 -4.69
C HIS A 83 -0.93 -19.16 -4.58
N HIS A 84 -0.82 -20.42 -4.17
CA HIS A 84 -1.99 -21.28 -3.94
C HIS A 84 -2.92 -20.70 -2.85
N PHE A 85 -2.34 -20.21 -1.74
CA PHE A 85 -3.09 -19.54 -0.69
C PHE A 85 -3.78 -18.25 -1.19
N TRP A 86 -3.06 -17.43 -1.97
CA TRP A 86 -3.61 -16.18 -2.51
C TRP A 86 -4.72 -16.44 -3.52
N SER A 87 -4.59 -17.50 -4.31
CA SER A 87 -5.63 -17.97 -5.23
C SER A 87 -6.88 -18.41 -4.49
N SER A 88 -6.76 -18.99 -3.29
CA SER A 88 -7.92 -19.35 -2.46
C SER A 88 -8.70 -18.13 -1.95
N ILE A 89 -8.05 -16.96 -1.88
CA ILE A 89 -8.65 -15.69 -1.44
C ILE A 89 -8.91 -14.76 -2.64
N TYR A 90 -8.81 -15.29 -3.87
CA TYR A 90 -9.07 -14.59 -5.12
C TYR A 90 -8.26 -13.30 -5.32
N TYR A 91 -7.08 -13.16 -4.71
CA TYR A 91 -6.25 -11.95 -4.81
C TYR A 91 -7.01 -10.65 -4.51
N TRP A 92 -8.05 -10.68 -3.67
CA TRP A 92 -8.92 -9.51 -3.45
C TRP A 92 -8.11 -8.28 -3.04
N LEU A 93 -7.20 -8.39 -2.07
CA LEU A 93 -6.46 -7.22 -1.59
C LEU A 93 -5.56 -6.60 -2.68
N PRO A 94 -4.73 -7.35 -3.43
CA PRO A 94 -4.05 -6.83 -4.62
C PRO A 94 -5.01 -6.19 -5.64
N LEU A 95 -6.14 -6.84 -5.93
CA LEU A 95 -7.16 -6.32 -6.85
C LEU A 95 -7.73 -4.97 -6.40
N LEU A 96 -7.92 -4.79 -5.08
CA LEU A 96 -8.34 -3.53 -4.49
C LEU A 96 -7.24 -2.48 -4.59
N CYS A 97 -5.96 -2.85 -4.41
CA CYS A 97 -4.84 -1.92 -4.50
C CYS A 97 -4.59 -1.39 -5.93
N ILE A 98 -4.84 -2.19 -6.99
CA ILE A 98 -4.58 -1.82 -8.39
C ILE A 98 -5.25 -0.49 -8.83
N PRO A 99 -6.58 -0.28 -8.71
CA PRO A 99 -7.22 0.94 -9.17
C PRO A 99 -6.71 2.19 -8.44
N PHE A 100 -6.45 2.08 -7.14
CA PHE A 100 -5.89 3.18 -6.36
C PHE A 100 -4.42 3.44 -6.68
N TYR A 101 -3.64 2.41 -7.00
CA TYR A 101 -2.28 2.58 -7.49
C TYR A 101 -2.27 3.32 -8.83
N ILE A 102 -3.14 2.95 -9.77
CA ILE A 102 -3.30 3.67 -11.05
C ILE A 102 -3.68 5.13 -10.80
N TYR A 103 -4.61 5.38 -9.86
CA TYR A 103 -4.99 6.73 -9.44
C TYR A 103 -3.81 7.50 -8.83
N SER A 104 -3.01 6.84 -7.99
CA SER A 104 -1.78 7.39 -7.40
C SER A 104 -0.79 7.82 -8.47
N VAL A 105 -0.52 6.96 -9.46
CA VAL A 105 0.41 7.25 -10.55
C VAL A 105 -0.09 8.40 -11.42
N LYS A 106 -1.40 8.47 -11.68
CA LYS A 106 -2.01 9.58 -12.44
C LYS A 106 -1.96 10.91 -11.68
N THR A 107 -2.18 10.89 -10.36
CA THR A 107 -2.14 12.10 -9.51
C THR A 107 -0.72 12.51 -9.10
N ALA A 108 0.24 11.59 -9.17
CA ALA A 108 1.67 11.85 -8.97
C ALA A 108 2.35 12.48 -10.19
N GLN A 109 1.66 12.58 -11.34
CA GLN A 109 2.16 13.37 -12.47
C GLN A 109 2.29 14.85 -12.02
N PRO A 110 3.47 15.46 -12.24
CA PRO A 110 3.87 16.65 -11.50
C PRO A 110 2.95 17.82 -11.83
N LYS A 111 2.39 18.44 -10.79
CA LYS A 111 2.01 19.86 -10.86
C LYS A 111 3.25 20.61 -11.35
N SER A 112 3.21 21.10 -12.58
CA SER A 112 4.22 22.02 -13.11
C SER A 112 4.40 23.14 -12.09
N LYS A 113 5.63 23.30 -11.58
CA LYS A 113 5.98 24.32 -10.58
C LYS A 113 5.40 25.69 -11.02
N PRO A 114 4.69 26.45 -10.18
CA PRO A 114 4.36 27.82 -10.52
C PRO A 114 5.68 28.59 -10.68
N LYS A 115 5.87 29.13 -11.88
CA LYS A 115 7.00 30.00 -12.24
C LYS A 115 7.00 31.16 -11.26
N LYS A 116 7.96 31.18 -10.33
CA LYS A 116 8.16 32.27 -9.36
C LYS A 116 8.47 33.52 -10.17
N SER A 117 7.46 34.38 -10.38
CA SER A 117 7.63 35.72 -10.91
C SER A 117 8.56 36.47 -9.96
N ARG A 118 9.80 36.68 -10.38
CA ARG A 118 10.72 37.62 -9.74
C ARG A 118 10.22 39.02 -10.11
N GLN A 119 9.51 39.67 -9.20
CA GLN A 119 9.34 41.11 -9.19
C GLN A 119 10.11 41.66 -7.98
N GLU A 120 10.74 42.81 -8.25
CA GLU A 120 11.51 43.71 -7.36
C GLU A 120 12.98 43.33 -7.08
#